data_AF-A0A1H9XS77-F1
#
_entry.id   AF-A0A1H9XS77-F1
#
_cell.length_a   1.000
_cell.length_b   1.000
_cell.length_c   1.000
_cell.angle_alpha   90.00
_cell.angle_beta   90.00
_cell.angle_gamma   90.00
#
_symmetry.space_group_name_H-M   'P 1'
#
loop_
_entity.id
_entity.type
_entity.pdbx_description
1 polymer ?
#
loop_
_entity_poly.entity_id
_entity_poly.type
_entity_poly.pdbx_seq_one_letter_code
_entity_poly.pdbx_strand_id
1 'polypeptide(L)'
;MLKGEPRIKNFDTPDEVLTFEGAMAETVVVGDLVVGRMVMEPGSRWSERVRDIAGTDSCEFHHVGVGVSGSARFIMNDGTTIDVRAGDVFDIPAGHDTLVTSDVAAVSIVWGGWQGWGKPSVGDRVLMNLVMTDIEGSTLHLTQIGDAAWNRLLERHNALVREVLDRYRGQEVDTTGDGFLLSFDGAARAVRAATDIRNAVAELDLKVRAGVHTGEVEVVPGGIRGAAVHETARIMALAKGDEVLLSDLTMQLSMDAGLAYEDRGLHELKGIRAPRHVYSVVGDGRTS
;
A
#
# COMPACT_ATOMS: atom_id res chain seq x y z
N MET A 1 25.08 6.83 -7.33
CA MET A 1 24.84 6.72 -5.88
C MET A 1 24.33 8.07 -5.38
N LEU A 2 23.02 8.20 -5.14
CA LEU A 2 22.47 9.37 -4.45
C LEU A 2 22.98 9.33 -3.00
N LYS A 3 23.75 10.34 -2.59
CA LYS A 3 24.15 10.50 -1.19
C LYS A 3 22.91 10.92 -0.40
N GLY A 4 22.28 9.99 0.31
CA GLY A 4 21.19 10.32 1.22
C GLY A 4 21.69 11.24 2.34
N GLU A 5 21.00 12.34 2.59
CA GLU A 5 21.27 13.19 3.74
C GLU A 5 20.81 12.50 5.03
N PRO A 6 21.54 12.62 6.16
CA PRO A 6 21.08 12.14 7.46
C PRO A 6 19.74 12.78 7.85
N ARG A 7 18.80 11.98 8.36
CA ARG A 7 17.48 12.43 8.82
C ARG A 7 17.23 11.96 10.25
N ILE A 8 16.56 12.78 11.04
CA ILE A 8 16.12 12.45 12.41
C ILE A 8 14.67 12.87 12.60
N LYS A 9 13.90 12.05 13.32
CA LYS A 9 12.54 12.35 13.78
C LYS A 9 12.44 11.97 15.26
N ASN A 10 11.46 12.53 15.94
CA ASN A 10 11.20 12.30 17.35
C ASN A 10 9.70 12.09 17.58
N PHE A 11 9.33 11.13 18.42
CA PHE A 11 7.96 10.90 18.87
C PHE A 11 7.41 11.99 19.80
N ASP A 12 8.23 12.94 20.25
CA ASP A 12 7.76 14.18 20.89
C ASP A 12 7.07 15.11 19.86
N THR A 13 7.34 14.90 18.58
CA THR A 13 6.74 15.60 17.43
C THR A 13 6.38 14.58 16.34
N PRO A 14 5.41 13.69 16.61
CA PRO A 14 5.04 12.62 15.69
C PRO A 14 4.39 13.18 14.42
N ASP A 15 4.47 12.42 13.34
CA ASP A 15 3.80 12.75 12.07
C ASP A 15 2.28 12.53 12.16
N GLU A 16 1.87 11.50 12.90
CA GLU A 16 0.46 11.19 13.15
C GLU A 16 0.28 10.72 14.61
N VAL A 17 -0.85 11.10 15.20
CA VAL A 17 -1.27 10.67 16.54
C VAL A 17 -2.70 10.17 16.48
N LEU A 18 -2.91 8.97 16.99
CA LEU A 18 -4.21 8.36 17.15
C LEU A 18 -4.39 8.02 18.63
N THR A 19 -5.47 8.54 19.21
CA THR A 19 -5.77 8.39 20.63
C THR A 19 -7.06 7.61 20.79
N PHE A 20 -7.04 6.64 21.68
CA PHE A 20 -8.16 5.80 22.10
C PHE A 20 -8.30 5.93 23.61
N GLU A 21 -9.42 5.46 24.16
CA GLU A 21 -9.56 5.43 25.62
C GLU A 21 -8.53 4.45 26.22
N GLY A 22 -7.56 4.95 26.99
CA GLY A 22 -6.53 4.12 27.62
C GLY A 22 -5.39 3.66 26.69
N ALA A 23 -5.34 4.13 25.44
CA ALA A 23 -4.24 3.84 24.53
C ALA A 23 -3.94 4.99 23.58
N MET A 24 -2.68 5.13 23.20
CA MET A 24 -2.20 6.09 22.21
C MET A 24 -1.23 5.41 21.26
N ALA A 25 -1.26 5.85 20.03
CA ALA A 25 -0.51 5.30 18.93
C ALA A 25 0.04 6.46 18.09
N GLU A 26 1.35 6.51 17.92
CA GLU A 26 2.03 7.61 17.23
C GLU A 26 2.94 7.07 16.13
N THR A 27 3.08 7.80 15.04
CA THR A 27 4.02 7.43 13.96
C THR A 27 5.06 8.49 13.69
N VAL A 28 6.22 8.04 13.24
CA VAL A 28 7.19 8.87 12.54
C VAL A 28 7.62 8.18 11.25
N VAL A 29 7.82 8.99 10.21
CA VAL A 29 8.36 8.59 8.93
C VAL A 29 9.83 9.01 8.85
N VAL A 30 10.75 8.04 8.81
CA VAL A 30 12.20 8.29 8.69
C VAL A 30 12.77 7.50 7.52
N GLY A 31 13.19 8.20 6.47
CA GLY A 31 13.55 7.54 5.21
C GLY A 31 12.33 6.81 4.65
N ASP A 32 12.47 5.51 4.40
CA ASP A 32 11.40 4.66 3.87
C ASP A 32 10.68 3.86 4.97
N LEU A 33 11.11 4.01 6.23
CA LEU A 33 10.51 3.31 7.37
C LEU A 33 9.38 4.13 8.00
N VAL A 34 8.30 3.43 8.35
CA VAL A 34 7.31 3.90 9.33
C VAL A 34 7.65 3.23 10.64
N VAL A 35 7.86 4.04 11.67
CA VAL A 35 8.10 3.56 13.04
C VAL A 35 6.96 4.03 13.90
N GLY A 36 6.27 3.09 14.55
CA GLY A 36 5.18 3.38 15.47
C GLY A 36 5.63 3.32 16.92
N ARG A 37 5.04 4.16 17.78
CA ARG A 37 5.08 4.04 19.24
C ARG A 37 3.67 3.76 19.74
N MET A 38 3.47 2.61 20.38
CA MET A 38 2.23 2.28 21.07
C MET A 38 2.41 2.52 22.56
N VAL A 39 1.45 3.17 23.18
CA VAL A 39 1.38 3.42 24.62
C VAL A 39 0.01 2.95 25.10
N MET A 40 -0.03 1.98 26.01
CA MET A 40 -1.26 1.49 26.60
C MET A 40 -1.23 1.66 28.12
N GLU A 41 -2.28 2.25 28.69
CA GLU A 41 -2.38 2.51 30.12
C GLU A 41 -2.53 1.21 30.93
N PRO A 42 -2.09 1.19 32.21
CA PRO A 42 -2.29 0.04 33.10
C PRO A 42 -3.73 -0.48 33.11
N GLY A 43 -3.88 -1.81 33.00
CA GLY A 43 -5.18 -2.47 32.97
C GLY A 43 -5.97 -2.32 31.67
N SER A 44 -5.47 -1.56 30.69
CA SER A 44 -6.14 -1.45 29.39
C SER A 44 -6.08 -2.76 28.61
N ARG A 45 -7.19 -3.07 27.94
CA ARG A 45 -7.33 -4.20 27.03
C ARG A 45 -7.80 -3.70 25.66
N TRP A 46 -7.15 -4.14 24.58
CA TRP A 46 -7.47 -3.71 23.23
C TRP A 46 -8.93 -3.99 22.87
N SER A 47 -9.43 -5.19 23.17
CA SER A 47 -10.82 -5.58 22.86
C SER A 47 -11.90 -4.79 23.63
N GLU A 48 -11.54 -4.14 24.74
CA GLU A 48 -12.46 -3.30 25.52
C GLU A 48 -12.46 -1.84 25.04
N ARG A 49 -11.35 -1.38 24.45
CA ARG A 49 -11.12 0.05 24.17
C ARG A 49 -11.09 0.40 22.69
N VAL A 50 -10.70 -0.54 21.85
CA VAL A 50 -10.37 -0.30 20.43
C VAL A 50 -11.27 -1.11 19.49
N ARG A 51 -11.85 -2.23 19.94
CA ARG A 51 -12.70 -3.12 19.13
C ARG A 51 -13.77 -2.39 18.31
N ASP A 52 -14.58 -1.56 18.96
CA ASP A 52 -15.70 -0.86 18.30
C ASP A 52 -15.21 0.20 17.30
N ILE A 53 -14.01 0.75 17.52
CA ILE A 53 -13.38 1.72 16.64
C ILE A 53 -12.74 1.01 15.43
N ALA A 54 -12.09 -0.12 15.67
CA ALA A 54 -11.44 -0.93 14.64
C ALA A 54 -12.41 -1.80 13.83
N GLY A 55 -13.67 -1.96 14.28
CA GLY A 55 -14.69 -2.77 13.61
C GLY A 55 -14.35 -4.26 13.51
N THR A 56 -13.45 -4.75 14.36
CA THR A 56 -12.89 -6.12 14.33
C THR A 56 -12.87 -6.71 15.73
N ASP A 57 -12.96 -8.04 15.85
CA ASP A 57 -13.00 -8.73 17.15
C ASP A 57 -11.62 -8.84 17.83
N SER A 58 -10.55 -8.66 17.06
CA SER A 58 -9.15 -8.69 17.47
C SER A 58 -8.33 -7.67 16.66
N CYS A 59 -7.14 -7.34 17.13
CA CYS A 59 -6.18 -6.56 16.36
C CYS A 59 -5.69 -7.38 15.16
N GLU A 60 -5.99 -6.92 13.95
CA GLU A 60 -5.60 -7.58 12.69
C GLU A 60 -4.25 -7.07 12.13
N PHE A 61 -3.47 -6.35 12.95
CA PHE A 61 -2.16 -5.87 12.55
C PHE A 61 -1.06 -6.82 13.02
N HIS A 62 -0.15 -7.16 12.11
CA HIS A 62 1.07 -7.89 12.46
C HIS A 62 2.06 -6.92 13.10
N HIS A 63 2.45 -7.13 14.36
CA HIS A 63 3.39 -6.26 15.05
C HIS A 63 4.76 -6.92 15.22
N VAL A 64 5.79 -6.33 14.62
CA VAL A 64 7.18 -6.65 14.91
C VAL A 64 7.78 -5.47 15.64
N GLY A 65 8.36 -5.69 16.82
CA GLY A 65 8.66 -4.57 17.71
C GLY A 65 9.61 -4.89 18.86
N VAL A 66 9.83 -3.88 19.69
CA VAL A 66 10.54 -3.99 20.96
C VAL A 66 9.69 -3.38 22.08
N GLY A 67 9.60 -4.06 23.20
CA GLY A 67 9.04 -3.49 24.43
C GLY A 67 9.99 -2.44 25.02
N VAL A 68 9.48 -1.27 25.37
CA VAL A 68 10.25 -0.15 25.95
C VAL A 68 9.98 0.00 27.44
N SER A 69 8.72 -0.11 27.85
CA SER A 69 8.29 0.04 29.25
C SER A 69 7.10 -0.87 29.52
N GLY A 70 6.88 -1.23 30.79
CA GLY A 70 5.78 -2.07 31.22
C GLY A 70 5.81 -3.48 30.63
N SER A 71 4.68 -4.16 30.71
CA SER A 71 4.44 -5.46 30.11
C SER A 71 3.02 -5.57 29.58
N ALA A 72 2.86 -6.26 28.46
CA ALA A 72 1.57 -6.58 27.88
C ALA A 72 1.53 -8.06 27.49
N ARG A 73 0.36 -8.67 27.69
CA ARG A 73 0.04 -10.01 27.22
C ARG A 73 -0.67 -9.90 25.89
N PHE A 74 -0.13 -10.57 24.89
CA PHE A 74 -0.81 -10.83 23.62
C PHE A 74 -1.56 -12.16 23.72
N ILE A 75 -2.82 -12.14 23.33
CA ILE A 75 -3.74 -13.29 23.37
C ILE A 75 -4.22 -13.52 21.95
N MET A 76 -3.67 -14.52 21.28
CA MET A 76 -4.03 -14.88 19.92
C MET A 76 -5.45 -15.44 19.86
N ASN A 77 -6.09 -15.36 18.69
CA ASN A 77 -7.44 -15.89 18.48
C ASN A 77 -7.57 -17.41 18.71
N ASP A 78 -6.48 -18.17 18.61
CA ASP A 78 -6.43 -19.60 18.93
C ASP A 78 -6.25 -19.88 20.44
N GLY A 79 -6.16 -18.84 21.26
CA GLY A 79 -5.95 -18.90 22.71
C GLY A 79 -4.47 -18.97 23.13
N THR A 80 -3.52 -19.03 22.19
CA THR A 80 -2.08 -18.94 22.49
C THR A 80 -1.78 -17.58 23.11
N THR A 81 -0.91 -17.56 24.12
CA THR A 81 -0.53 -16.31 24.79
C THR A 81 0.97 -16.14 24.85
N ILE A 82 1.41 -14.89 24.78
CA ILE A 82 2.80 -14.49 24.99
C ILE A 82 2.85 -13.16 25.72
N ASP A 83 3.73 -13.05 26.71
CA ASP A 83 4.00 -11.81 27.42
C ASP A 83 5.21 -11.12 26.81
N VAL A 84 5.07 -9.83 26.52
CA VAL A 84 6.16 -8.94 26.09
C VAL A 84 6.40 -7.92 27.19
N ARG A 85 7.65 -7.75 27.59
CA ARG A 85 8.09 -6.73 28.56
C ARG A 85 9.19 -5.85 27.97
N ALA A 86 9.56 -4.81 28.72
CA ALA A 86 10.69 -3.95 28.38
C ALA A 86 11.96 -4.74 28.03
N GLY A 87 12.54 -4.47 26.87
CA GLY A 87 13.74 -5.10 26.33
C GLY A 87 13.48 -6.32 25.43
N ASP A 88 12.28 -6.91 25.43
CA ASP A 88 11.97 -8.04 24.56
C ASP A 88 11.71 -7.56 23.12
N VAL A 89 12.32 -8.25 22.15
CA VAL A 89 12.00 -8.10 20.72
C VAL A 89 10.96 -9.15 20.37
N PHE A 90 9.88 -8.73 19.72
CA PHE A 90 8.71 -9.58 19.47
C PHE A 90 8.27 -9.56 18.02
N ASP A 91 7.57 -10.62 17.64
CA ASP A 91 6.87 -10.83 16.38
C ASP A 91 5.50 -11.42 16.74
N ILE A 92 4.45 -10.60 16.64
CA ILE A 92 3.07 -10.96 17.00
C ILE A 92 2.19 -10.88 15.74
N PRO A 93 1.79 -12.02 15.17
CA PRO A 93 0.93 -12.07 13.98
C PRO A 93 -0.41 -11.34 14.17
N ALA A 94 -1.08 -11.03 13.07
CA ALA A 94 -2.46 -10.55 13.09
C ALA A 94 -3.40 -11.54 13.80
N GLY A 95 -4.47 -11.01 14.41
CA GLY A 95 -5.47 -11.81 15.12
C GLY A 95 -5.12 -12.02 16.59
N HIS A 96 -5.04 -10.93 17.35
CA HIS A 96 -4.78 -10.97 18.79
C HIS A 96 -5.47 -9.86 19.59
N ASP A 97 -5.69 -10.10 20.88
CA ASP A 97 -6.01 -9.07 21.88
C ASP A 97 -4.73 -8.70 22.65
N THR A 98 -4.68 -7.49 23.21
CA THR A 98 -3.54 -7.01 24.00
C THR A 98 -4.04 -6.52 25.34
N LEU A 99 -3.51 -7.09 26.43
CA LEU A 99 -3.83 -6.71 27.80
C LEU A 99 -2.57 -6.19 28.49
N VAL A 100 -2.61 -4.97 29.03
CA VAL A 100 -1.52 -4.46 29.86
C VAL A 100 -1.51 -5.20 31.19
N THR A 101 -0.39 -5.87 31.50
CA THR A 101 -0.21 -6.70 32.70
C THR A 101 0.62 -6.02 33.78
N SER A 102 1.26 -4.89 33.47
CA SER A 102 2.01 -4.07 34.42
C SER A 102 1.17 -2.97 35.07
N ASP A 103 1.67 -2.44 36.20
CA ASP A 103 1.14 -1.26 36.91
C ASP A 103 1.61 0.08 36.31
N VAL A 104 2.55 0.04 35.38
CA VAL A 104 2.97 1.17 34.52
C VAL A 104 2.53 0.94 33.09
N ALA A 105 2.46 2.01 32.30
CA ALA A 105 2.07 1.93 30.89
C ALA A 105 2.99 0.98 30.11
N ALA A 106 2.38 0.10 29.32
CA ALA A 106 3.09 -0.70 28.34
C ALA A 106 3.41 0.16 27.13
N VAL A 107 4.69 0.32 26.83
CA VAL A 107 5.17 1.09 25.67
C VAL A 107 5.94 0.16 24.75
N SER A 108 5.62 0.17 23.46
CA SER A 108 6.37 -0.57 22.45
C SER A 108 6.70 0.30 21.24
N ILE A 109 7.88 0.04 20.65
CA ILE A 109 8.23 0.56 19.32
C ILE A 109 8.01 -0.57 18.34
N VAL A 110 7.31 -0.29 17.25
CA VAL A 110 6.85 -1.29 16.28
C VAL A 110 7.21 -0.86 14.87
N TRP A 111 7.75 -1.80 14.11
CA TRP A 111 8.15 -1.70 12.71
C TRP A 111 7.29 -2.64 11.85
N GLY A 112 7.16 -2.34 10.57
CA GLY A 112 6.55 -3.25 9.57
C GLY A 112 5.02 -3.38 9.66
N GLY A 113 4.44 -3.38 10.87
CA GLY A 113 3.00 -3.51 11.10
C GLY A 113 2.14 -2.29 10.77
N TRP A 114 2.78 -1.16 10.48
CA TRP A 114 2.13 0.14 10.30
C TRP A 114 1.96 0.54 8.84
N GLN A 115 2.42 -0.28 7.88
CA GLN A 115 2.11 -0.07 6.46
C GLN A 115 0.59 -0.11 6.17
N GLY A 116 -0.24 -0.48 7.16
CA GLY A 116 -1.70 -0.46 7.10
C GLY A 116 -2.44 0.35 8.17
N TRP A 117 -1.76 1.05 9.08
CA TRP A 117 -2.45 1.89 10.06
C TRP A 117 -2.87 3.23 9.42
N GLY A 118 -4.09 3.69 9.69
CA GLY A 118 -4.73 4.78 8.93
C GLY A 118 -5.31 4.33 7.58
N LYS A 119 -5.25 3.02 7.24
CA LYS A 119 -6.02 2.48 6.12
C LYS A 119 -7.51 2.49 6.44
N PRO A 120 -8.36 2.63 5.42
CA PRO A 120 -9.79 2.53 5.61
C PRO A 120 -10.20 1.14 6.09
N SER A 121 -11.16 1.11 6.99
CA SER A 121 -11.75 -0.10 7.55
C SER A 121 -12.66 -0.78 6.55
N VAL A 122 -12.90 -2.07 6.72
CA VAL A 122 -13.92 -2.79 5.93
C VAL A 122 -15.26 -2.07 6.08
N GLY A 123 -15.89 -1.76 4.94
CA GLY A 123 -17.12 -0.98 4.85
C GLY A 123 -16.90 0.52 4.62
N ASP A 124 -15.69 1.05 4.82
CA ASP A 124 -15.38 2.44 4.52
C ASP A 124 -15.41 2.69 3.02
N ARG A 125 -15.89 3.89 2.66
CA ARG A 125 -15.71 4.45 1.32
C ARG A 125 -14.65 5.51 1.37
N VAL A 126 -13.59 5.33 0.58
CA VAL A 126 -12.44 6.22 0.55
C VAL A 126 -11.99 6.52 -0.86
N LEU A 127 -11.40 7.70 -1.02
CA LEU A 127 -10.69 8.07 -2.24
C LEU A 127 -9.33 7.37 -2.26
N MET A 128 -9.03 6.65 -3.34
CA MET A 128 -7.79 5.89 -3.48
C MET A 128 -7.18 6.09 -4.88
N ASN A 129 -5.86 6.00 -4.97
CA ASN A 129 -5.14 6.05 -6.25
C ASN A 129 -4.80 4.62 -6.66
N LEU A 130 -5.40 4.16 -7.74
CA LEU A 130 -5.30 2.80 -8.23
C LEU A 130 -4.38 2.78 -9.44
N VAL A 131 -3.53 1.77 -9.50
CA VAL A 131 -2.76 1.41 -10.70
C VAL A 131 -3.16 -0.01 -11.07
N MET A 132 -3.50 -0.21 -12.34
CA MET A 132 -3.64 -1.55 -12.90
C MET A 132 -2.59 -1.73 -13.99
N THR A 133 -1.89 -2.87 -13.96
CA THR A 133 -0.89 -3.22 -14.97
C THR A 133 -1.20 -4.59 -15.58
N ASP A 134 -0.75 -4.79 -16.81
CA ASP A 134 -0.90 -6.05 -17.55
C ASP A 134 0.22 -6.19 -18.59
N ILE A 135 0.72 -7.41 -18.80
CA ILE A 135 1.74 -7.69 -19.82
C ILE A 135 1.09 -7.77 -21.20
N GLU A 136 1.55 -6.95 -22.13
CA GLU A 136 1.08 -6.99 -23.52
C GLU A 136 1.51 -8.31 -24.20
N GLY A 137 0.54 -9.01 -24.78
CA GLY A 137 0.80 -10.24 -25.53
C GLY A 137 1.27 -11.40 -24.66
N SER A 138 0.92 -11.44 -23.37
CA SER A 138 1.33 -12.49 -22.43
C SER A 138 1.01 -13.91 -22.92
N THR A 139 -0.18 -14.14 -23.47
CA THR A 139 -0.55 -15.45 -24.04
C THR A 139 0.35 -15.86 -25.20
N LEU A 140 0.73 -14.91 -26.06
CA LEU A 140 1.62 -15.20 -27.18
C LEU A 140 3.01 -15.59 -26.67
N HIS A 141 3.57 -14.82 -25.73
CA HIS A 141 4.84 -15.15 -25.08
C HIS A 141 4.81 -16.53 -24.43
N LEU A 142 3.78 -16.83 -23.63
CA LEU A 142 3.58 -18.14 -23.02
C LEU A 142 3.65 -19.26 -24.05
N THR A 143 2.93 -19.15 -25.18
CA THR A 143 2.93 -20.19 -26.21
C THR A 143 4.27 -20.36 -26.92
N GLN A 144 5.08 -19.30 -27.00
CA GLN A 144 6.38 -19.33 -27.67
C GLN A 144 7.49 -19.93 -26.81
N ILE A 145 7.52 -19.61 -25.51
CA ILE A 145 8.61 -20.03 -24.62
C ILE A 145 8.24 -21.22 -23.71
N GLY A 146 6.95 -21.56 -23.63
CA GLY A 146 6.40 -22.64 -22.82
C GLY A 146 6.31 -22.31 -21.32
N ASP A 147 5.46 -23.08 -20.62
CA ASP A 147 5.04 -22.82 -19.24
C ASP A 147 6.20 -22.61 -18.27
N ALA A 148 7.22 -23.47 -18.31
CA ALA A 148 8.32 -23.40 -17.34
C ALA A 148 9.18 -22.14 -17.49
N ALA A 149 9.42 -21.68 -18.72
CA ALA A 149 10.17 -20.45 -18.96
C ALA A 149 9.32 -19.21 -18.65
N TRP A 150 8.03 -19.26 -19.01
CA TRP A 150 7.07 -18.22 -18.67
C TRP A 150 6.92 -18.02 -17.17
N ASN A 151 6.79 -19.10 -16.39
CA ASN A 151 6.66 -18.99 -14.93
C ASN A 151 7.87 -18.34 -14.28
N ARG A 152 9.09 -18.66 -14.72
CA ARG A 152 10.31 -17.98 -14.23
C ARG A 152 10.34 -16.49 -14.61
N LEU A 153 9.84 -16.16 -15.80
CA LEU A 153 9.75 -14.77 -16.25
C LEU A 153 8.71 -13.99 -15.42
N LEU A 154 7.55 -14.59 -15.14
CA LEU A 154 6.52 -14.03 -14.25
C LEU A 154 7.02 -13.85 -12.82
N GLU A 155 7.75 -14.82 -12.26
CA GLU A 155 8.34 -14.68 -10.92
C GLU A 155 9.26 -13.45 -10.85
N ARG A 156 10.09 -13.24 -11.88
CA ARG A 156 10.98 -12.09 -11.95
C ARG A 156 10.24 -10.77 -12.18
N HIS A 157 9.22 -10.78 -13.04
CA HIS A 157 8.31 -9.64 -13.23
C HIS A 157 7.64 -9.25 -11.90
N ASN A 158 7.05 -10.22 -11.19
CA ASN A 158 6.33 -9.99 -9.95
C ASN A 158 7.26 -9.48 -8.84
N ALA A 159 8.50 -9.97 -8.79
CA ALA A 159 9.51 -9.47 -7.86
C ALA A 159 9.87 -8.00 -8.13
N LEU A 160 10.06 -7.61 -9.40
CA LEU A 160 10.34 -6.22 -9.78
C LEU A 160 9.18 -5.29 -9.43
N VAL A 161 7.93 -5.70 -9.70
CA VAL A 161 6.74 -4.91 -9.33
C VAL A 161 6.72 -4.65 -7.83
N ARG A 162 6.96 -5.68 -7.01
CA ARG A 162 6.97 -5.56 -5.54
C ARG A 162 8.11 -4.68 -5.03
N GLU A 163 9.30 -4.74 -5.63
CA GLU A 163 10.39 -3.81 -5.29
C GLU A 163 10.00 -2.34 -5.54
N VAL A 164 9.27 -2.07 -6.64
CA VAL A 164 8.75 -0.73 -6.92
C VAL A 164 7.68 -0.34 -5.88
N LEU A 165 6.81 -1.26 -5.47
CA LEU A 165 5.83 -0.99 -4.41
C LEU A 165 6.51 -0.59 -3.10
N ASP A 166 7.56 -1.28 -2.70
CA ASP A 166 8.31 -0.95 -1.48
C ASP A 166 8.89 0.48 -1.56
N ARG A 167 9.49 0.85 -2.70
CA ARG A 167 10.05 2.18 -2.93
C ARG A 167 9.00 3.29 -2.89
N TYR A 168 7.81 3.01 -3.40
CA TYR A 168 6.74 3.99 -3.54
C TYR A 168 5.63 3.79 -2.52
N ARG A 169 5.82 3.01 -1.44
CA ARG A 169 4.77 2.76 -0.43
C ARG A 169 3.43 2.34 -1.07
N GLY A 170 3.51 1.57 -2.14
CA GLY A 170 2.35 0.98 -2.80
C GLY A 170 1.90 -0.27 -2.08
N GLN A 171 0.68 -0.71 -2.37
CA GLN A 171 0.13 -1.95 -1.82
C GLN A 171 -0.42 -2.79 -2.97
N GLU A 172 -0.04 -4.07 -3.00
CA GLU A 172 -0.66 -5.07 -3.84
C GLU A 172 -2.06 -5.35 -3.30
N VAL A 173 -3.09 -5.10 -4.11
CA VAL A 173 -4.49 -5.38 -3.75
C VAL A 173 -4.88 -6.74 -4.29
N ASP A 174 -4.54 -7.02 -5.54
CA ASP A 174 -4.85 -8.29 -6.21
C ASP A 174 -3.87 -8.52 -7.37
N THR A 175 -3.75 -9.78 -7.82
CA THR A 175 -2.96 -10.17 -8.99
C THR A 175 -3.69 -11.24 -9.81
N THR A 176 -3.62 -11.11 -11.14
CA THR A 176 -4.16 -12.11 -12.08
C THR A 176 -3.07 -12.98 -12.71
N GLY A 177 -1.85 -12.96 -12.15
CA GLY A 177 -0.69 -13.69 -12.64
C GLY A 177 0.28 -12.80 -13.41
N ASP A 178 -0.17 -12.28 -14.56
CA ASP A 178 0.57 -11.34 -15.43
C ASP A 178 0.14 -9.87 -15.26
N GLY A 179 -0.90 -9.63 -14.46
CA GLY A 179 -1.40 -8.32 -14.12
C GLY A 179 -1.47 -8.06 -12.61
N PHE A 180 -1.47 -6.78 -12.25
CA PHE A 180 -1.55 -6.32 -10.86
C PHE A 180 -2.64 -5.26 -10.72
N LEU A 181 -3.37 -5.32 -9.61
CA LEU A 181 -4.13 -4.20 -9.06
C LEU A 181 -3.39 -3.68 -7.83
N LEU A 182 -3.03 -2.41 -7.87
CA LEU A 182 -2.19 -1.76 -6.88
C LEU A 182 -2.92 -0.53 -6.34
N SER A 183 -2.66 -0.19 -5.08
CA SER A 183 -3.19 1.02 -4.44
C SER A 183 -2.09 1.87 -3.82
N PHE A 184 -2.33 3.18 -3.82
CA PHE A 184 -1.44 4.20 -3.28
C PHE A 184 -2.23 5.31 -2.58
N ASP A 185 -1.61 5.88 -1.56
CA ASP A 185 -2.08 7.04 -0.78
C ASP A 185 -1.86 8.39 -1.50
N GLY A 186 -1.20 8.42 -2.67
CA GLY A 186 -0.96 9.65 -3.43
C GLY A 186 -0.90 9.46 -4.95
N ALA A 187 -1.49 10.40 -5.70
CA ALA A 187 -1.58 10.34 -7.17
C ALA A 187 -0.20 10.37 -7.84
N ALA A 188 0.65 11.34 -7.48
CA ALA A 188 2.01 11.44 -8.04
C ALA A 188 2.85 10.19 -7.81
N ARG A 189 2.69 9.55 -6.63
CA ARG A 189 3.36 8.32 -6.25
C ARG A 189 2.88 7.14 -7.10
N ALA A 190 1.57 7.01 -7.29
CA ALA A 190 0.97 6.02 -8.18
C ALA A 190 1.50 6.14 -9.62
N VAL A 191 1.52 7.35 -10.17
CA VAL A 191 2.00 7.61 -11.54
C VAL A 191 3.49 7.27 -11.68
N ARG A 192 4.32 7.64 -10.69
CA ARG A 192 5.74 7.31 -10.66
C ARG A 192 5.99 5.81 -10.55
N ALA A 193 5.25 5.12 -9.68
CA ALA A 193 5.33 3.68 -9.55
C ALA A 193 4.97 2.98 -10.85
N ALA A 194 3.87 3.38 -11.52
CA ALA A 194 3.49 2.83 -12.82
C ALA A 194 4.57 3.05 -13.89
N THR A 195 5.20 4.23 -13.89
CA THR A 195 6.30 4.57 -14.81
C THR A 195 7.55 3.74 -14.54
N ASP A 196 7.92 3.56 -13.27
CA ASP A 196 9.08 2.76 -12.88
C ASP A 196 8.85 1.26 -13.11
N ILE A 197 7.63 0.74 -12.86
CA ILE A 197 7.24 -0.63 -13.20
C ILE A 197 7.43 -0.85 -14.71
N ARG A 198 6.90 0.04 -15.54
CA ARG A 198 7.08 -0.04 -17.00
C ARG A 198 8.56 -0.12 -17.38
N ASN A 199 9.38 0.79 -16.86
CA ASN A 199 10.79 0.85 -17.19
C ASN A 199 11.55 -0.39 -16.71
N ALA A 200 11.28 -0.87 -15.50
CA ALA A 200 11.93 -2.05 -14.92
C ALA A 200 11.55 -3.33 -15.66
N VAL A 201 10.28 -3.47 -16.06
CA VAL A 201 9.80 -4.65 -16.79
C VAL A 201 10.34 -4.69 -18.23
N ALA A 202 10.60 -3.54 -18.85
CA ALA A 202 11.26 -3.47 -20.15
C ALA A 202 12.67 -4.11 -20.15
N GLU A 203 13.36 -4.16 -18.99
CA GLU A 203 14.65 -4.87 -18.87
C GLU A 203 14.51 -6.39 -18.98
N LEU A 204 13.29 -6.92 -18.87
CA LEU A 204 12.96 -8.33 -19.08
C LEU A 204 12.51 -8.65 -20.51
N ASP A 205 12.64 -7.70 -21.45
CA ASP A 205 12.11 -7.78 -22.82
C ASP A 205 10.58 -7.99 -22.86
N LEU A 206 9.90 -7.49 -21.82
CA LEU A 206 8.45 -7.48 -21.70
C LEU A 206 7.93 -6.05 -21.81
N LYS A 207 6.74 -5.92 -22.38
CA LYS A 207 6.01 -4.65 -22.41
C LYS A 207 4.82 -4.73 -21.50
N VAL A 208 4.70 -3.76 -20.61
CA VAL A 208 3.51 -3.61 -19.77
C VAL A 208 2.74 -2.38 -20.17
N ARG A 209 1.43 -2.49 -20.11
CA ARG A 209 0.50 -1.36 -20.18
C ARG A 209 -0.01 -1.06 -18.79
N ALA A 210 -0.21 0.21 -18.48
CA ALA A 210 -0.72 0.63 -17.17
C ALA A 210 -1.84 1.65 -17.29
N GLY A 211 -2.81 1.55 -16.39
CA GLY A 211 -3.85 2.54 -16.17
C GLY A 211 -3.80 3.07 -14.74
N VAL A 212 -3.86 4.37 -14.56
CA VAL A 212 -3.86 5.04 -13.25
C VAL A 212 -5.13 5.87 -13.08
N HIS A 213 -5.82 5.68 -11.96
CA HIS A 213 -7.05 6.39 -11.69
C HIS A 213 -7.22 6.69 -10.21
N THR A 214 -7.74 7.89 -9.93
CA THR A 214 -8.10 8.33 -8.59
C THR A 214 -9.61 8.31 -8.47
N GLY A 215 -10.14 7.53 -7.53
CA GLY A 215 -11.59 7.41 -7.35
C GLY A 215 -11.98 6.76 -6.04
N GLU A 216 -13.27 6.85 -5.70
CA GLU A 216 -13.80 6.22 -4.50
C GLU A 216 -13.92 4.70 -4.66
N VAL A 217 -13.46 3.99 -3.64
CA VAL A 217 -13.64 2.54 -3.48
C VAL A 217 -14.26 2.24 -2.13
N GLU A 218 -14.97 1.12 -2.06
CA GLU A 218 -15.37 0.50 -0.81
C GLU A 218 -14.34 -0.56 -0.43
N VAL A 219 -13.84 -0.50 0.80
CA VAL A 219 -12.93 -1.52 1.33
C VAL A 219 -13.75 -2.73 1.77
N VAL A 220 -13.32 -3.92 1.35
CA VAL A 220 -13.98 -5.20 1.64
C VAL A 220 -12.97 -6.19 2.20
N PRO A 221 -13.41 -7.28 2.83
CA PRO A 221 -12.47 -8.32 3.27
C PRO A 221 -11.64 -8.82 2.09
N GLY A 222 -10.31 -8.71 2.20
CA GLY A 222 -9.37 -9.17 1.19
C GLY A 222 -9.21 -8.26 -0.04
N GLY A 223 -9.73 -7.02 -0.04
CA GLY A 223 -9.48 -6.11 -1.15
C GLY A 223 -10.36 -4.87 -1.19
N ILE A 224 -10.65 -4.41 -2.41
CA ILE A 224 -11.47 -3.22 -2.67
C ILE A 224 -12.46 -3.50 -3.79
N ARG A 225 -13.60 -2.80 -3.80
CA ARG A 225 -14.57 -2.84 -4.89
C ARG A 225 -15.11 -1.46 -5.21
N GLY A 226 -15.69 -1.31 -6.40
CA GLY A 226 -16.40 -0.09 -6.78
C GLY A 226 -16.13 0.32 -8.22
N ALA A 227 -16.80 1.39 -8.64
CA ALA A 227 -16.69 1.90 -9.99
C ALA A 227 -15.24 2.30 -10.35
N ALA A 228 -14.48 2.85 -9.40
CA ALA A 228 -13.09 3.25 -9.62
C ALA A 228 -12.19 2.08 -10.02
N VAL A 229 -12.38 0.88 -9.47
CA VAL A 229 -11.63 -0.32 -9.86
C VAL A 229 -11.87 -0.64 -11.34
N HIS A 230 -13.13 -0.62 -11.76
CA HIS A 230 -13.49 -0.86 -13.15
C HIS A 230 -13.00 0.26 -14.08
N GLU A 231 -13.09 1.52 -13.67
CA GLU A 231 -12.61 2.66 -14.46
C GLU A 231 -11.09 2.58 -14.66
N THR A 232 -10.33 2.22 -13.63
CA THR A 232 -8.88 1.94 -13.72
C THR A 232 -8.58 0.87 -14.78
N ALA A 233 -9.30 -0.26 -14.73
CA ALA A 233 -9.15 -1.34 -15.70
C ALA A 233 -9.49 -0.90 -17.14
N ARG A 234 -10.46 0.01 -17.32
CA ARG A 234 -10.82 0.53 -18.65
C ARG A 234 -9.79 1.52 -19.18
N ILE A 235 -9.20 2.35 -18.32
CA ILE A 235 -8.10 3.24 -18.70
C ILE A 235 -6.87 2.41 -19.10
N MET A 236 -6.50 1.39 -18.32
CA MET A 236 -5.43 0.46 -18.66
C MET A 236 -5.68 -0.23 -20.01
N ALA A 237 -6.93 -0.62 -20.29
CA ALA A 237 -7.28 -1.29 -21.54
C ALA A 237 -7.13 -0.41 -22.79
N LEU A 238 -7.09 0.93 -22.65
CA LEU A 238 -6.76 1.85 -23.74
C LEU A 238 -5.26 1.93 -24.03
N ALA A 239 -4.43 1.56 -23.04
CA ALA A 239 -2.98 1.67 -23.12
C ALA A 239 -2.39 0.53 -23.96
N LYS A 240 -1.41 0.88 -24.79
CA LYS A 240 -0.52 -0.08 -25.46
C LYS A 240 0.62 -0.51 -24.54
N GLY A 241 1.34 -1.57 -24.92
CA GLY A 241 2.61 -1.91 -24.28
C GLY A 241 3.54 -0.69 -24.26
N ASP A 242 4.18 -0.46 -23.11
CA ASP A 242 5.02 0.70 -22.78
C ASP A 242 4.27 2.03 -22.56
N GLU A 243 2.93 2.01 -22.49
CA GLU A 243 2.11 3.21 -22.23
C GLU A 243 1.56 3.21 -20.79
N VAL A 244 1.65 4.37 -20.14
CA VAL A 244 1.00 4.63 -18.84
C VAL A 244 -0.07 5.68 -19.07
N LEU A 245 -1.33 5.27 -19.01
CA LEU A 245 -2.48 6.15 -19.17
C LEU A 245 -3.08 6.50 -17.82
N LEU A 246 -3.60 7.71 -17.69
CA LEU A 246 -4.19 8.20 -16.46
C LEU A 246 -5.45 9.02 -16.67
N SER A 247 -6.34 8.98 -15.68
CA SER A 247 -7.54 9.82 -15.65
C SER A 247 -7.22 11.29 -15.39
N ASP A 248 -8.14 12.17 -15.80
CA ASP A 248 -8.05 13.62 -15.60
C ASP A 248 -7.75 14.05 -14.16
N LEU A 249 -8.49 13.50 -13.18
CA LEU A 249 -8.27 13.84 -11.77
C LEU A 249 -6.87 13.42 -11.29
N THR A 250 -6.39 12.24 -11.70
CA THR A 250 -5.04 11.78 -11.38
C THR A 250 -3.98 12.71 -11.96
N MET A 251 -4.17 13.17 -13.20
CA MET A 251 -3.26 14.13 -13.86
C MET A 251 -3.21 15.43 -13.07
N GLN A 252 -4.37 16.01 -12.75
CA GLN A 252 -4.46 17.26 -11.99
C GLN A 252 -3.80 17.16 -10.62
N LEU A 253 -4.02 16.05 -9.89
CA LEU A 253 -3.42 15.82 -8.57
C LEU A 253 -1.91 15.54 -8.61
N SER A 254 -1.32 15.36 -9.79
CA SER A 254 0.09 15.04 -9.97
C SER A 254 0.84 16.02 -10.87
N MET A 255 0.22 17.16 -11.23
CA MET A 255 0.81 18.16 -12.13
C MET A 255 2.10 18.78 -11.56
N ASP A 256 2.13 19.07 -10.25
CA ASP A 256 3.27 19.72 -9.58
C ASP A 256 4.37 18.72 -9.20
N ALA A 257 4.20 17.45 -9.56
CA ALA A 257 5.17 16.42 -9.25
C ALA A 257 6.40 16.47 -10.17
N GLY A 258 6.45 17.32 -11.20
CA GLY A 258 7.55 17.30 -12.19
C GLY A 258 7.45 16.15 -13.20
N LEU A 259 6.23 15.68 -13.45
CA LEU A 259 5.89 14.69 -14.47
C LEU A 259 5.36 15.43 -15.71
N ALA A 260 5.66 14.92 -16.90
CA ALA A 260 5.18 15.47 -18.16
C ALA A 260 4.08 14.58 -18.74
N TYR A 261 2.98 15.22 -19.16
CA TYR A 261 1.79 14.56 -19.67
C TYR A 261 1.48 14.99 -21.09
N GLU A 262 0.94 14.06 -21.87
CA GLU A 262 0.35 14.32 -23.17
C GLU A 262 -1.15 14.06 -23.12
N ASP A 263 -1.93 14.98 -23.65
CA ASP A 263 -3.38 14.84 -23.76
C ASP A 263 -3.75 13.78 -24.82
N ARG A 264 -4.53 12.76 -24.41
CA ARG A 264 -5.01 11.68 -25.28
C ARG A 264 -6.50 11.82 -25.63
N GLY A 265 -7.15 12.90 -25.21
CA GLY A 265 -8.52 13.26 -25.53
C GLY A 265 -9.58 12.54 -24.70
N LEU A 266 -10.84 12.69 -25.14
CA LEU A 266 -12.00 12.03 -24.54
C LEU A 266 -12.21 10.63 -25.11
N HIS A 267 -12.46 9.66 -24.22
CA HIS A 267 -12.71 8.27 -24.55
C HIS A 267 -14.02 7.78 -23.93
N GLU A 268 -14.82 7.06 -24.71
CA GLU A 268 -15.97 6.32 -24.22
C GLU A 268 -15.51 5.01 -23.59
N LEU A 269 -15.70 4.86 -22.27
CA LEU A 269 -15.29 3.65 -21.55
C LEU A 269 -16.49 2.72 -21.35
N LYS A 270 -16.35 1.45 -21.76
CA LYS A 270 -17.44 0.47 -21.65
C LYS A 270 -17.98 0.38 -20.21
N GLY A 271 -19.26 0.73 -20.05
CA GLY A 271 -19.97 0.66 -18.78
C GLY A 271 -19.85 1.91 -17.89
N ILE A 272 -19.14 2.96 -18.34
CA ILE A 272 -19.03 4.25 -17.67
C ILE A 272 -19.97 5.24 -18.35
N ARG A 273 -20.76 5.99 -17.58
CA ARG A 273 -21.89 6.80 -18.08
C ARG A 273 -21.48 8.01 -18.92
N ALA A 274 -20.24 8.48 -18.80
CA ALA A 274 -19.75 9.67 -19.48
C ALA A 274 -18.32 9.45 -19.99
N PRO A 275 -17.95 10.08 -21.11
CA PRO A 275 -16.59 10.08 -21.60
C PRO A 275 -15.59 10.47 -20.52
N ARG A 276 -14.41 9.86 -20.57
CA ARG A 276 -13.28 10.20 -19.71
C ARG A 276 -12.16 10.82 -20.51
N HIS A 277 -11.65 11.93 -20.02
CA HIS A 277 -10.42 12.50 -20.54
C HIS A 277 -9.25 11.67 -20.00
N VAL A 278 -8.37 11.26 -20.91
CA VAL A 278 -7.22 10.42 -20.62
C VAL A 278 -5.95 11.15 -21.02
N TYR A 279 -4.89 10.97 -20.24
CA TYR A 279 -3.56 11.52 -20.49
C TYR A 279 -2.53 10.40 -20.49
N SER A 280 -1.44 10.57 -21.22
CA SER A 280 -0.28 9.68 -21.22
C SER A 280 0.90 10.31 -20.48
N VAL A 281 1.67 9.50 -19.75
CA VAL A 281 2.95 9.96 -19.17
C VAL A 281 4.04 9.90 -20.23
N VAL A 282 4.60 11.05 -20.60
CA VAL A 282 5.63 11.17 -21.67
C VAL A 282 7.01 11.53 -21.14
N GLY A 283 7.12 11.92 -19.87
CA GLY A 283 8.41 12.21 -19.24
C GLY A 283 8.31 12.26 -17.73
N ASP A 284 9.41 11.90 -17.08
CA ASP A 284 9.65 12.16 -15.67
C ASP A 284 10.83 13.12 -15.61
N GLY A 285 10.66 14.32 -15.04
CA GLY A 285 11.67 15.37 -14.94
C GLY A 285 12.91 15.01 -14.08
N ARG A 286 13.09 13.71 -13.78
CA ARG A 286 14.26 13.14 -13.11
C ARG A 286 15.48 12.92 -14.03
N THR A 287 15.48 13.35 -15.29
CA THR A 287 16.61 13.16 -16.20
C THR A 287 17.66 14.29 -16.14
N SER A 288 18.66 14.11 -15.28
CA SER A 288 20.09 13.86 -15.62
C SER A 288 20.94 13.86 -14.35
#